data_AF-A0A1F6FFI5-F1
#
_entry.id   AF-A0A1F6FFI5-F1
#
_cell.length_a   1.000
_cell.length_b   1.000
_cell.length_c   1.000
_cell.angle_alpha   90.00
_cell.angle_beta   90.00
_cell.angle_gamma   90.00
#
_symmetry.space_group_name_H-M   'P 1'
#
loop_
_entity.id
_entity.type
_entity.pdbx_description
1 polymer ?
#
loop_
_entity_poly.entity_id
_entity_poly.type
_entity_poly.pdbx_seq_one_letter_code
_entity_poly.pdbx_strand_id
1 'polypeptide(L)'
;MKRFSEQFNTKAQTIKLSVAEKRELKERVVSYMEYHPLPNSTRPTSAQAVELTSPVFFISSAQFWRTAKLGAAFMLMLVVGVSYAAEKAVPGDALYSIKVGVNEELRSTMARSPYEKVVWETERLNRRISEARLLANAGRLTEEVEVQVAQAVKEHSDNARKEIENLKMTDKDGAALASIELNTALDVQTTSLRSRTDVETAGHSTNLIENVLEFSQAVEESVEADSLPAYAPLIAKVESETTRAHELLEGVAKSATNEEQQDISRRLEDIERKVGAAMSLTESEELEARLNLVEVLRQTHRLIVFMTNIDVRASLAVNDIVPVTPTDEERVTIAKDQLTETKSMLIQIEEAIAAAATTATPISTEVLDKLNPAITESTTTVAAAEALLLVLPLDVAQFESLTKSAFDITLDVMKVLNIRKVESTEIPIEEAVEEVEVPAADVEAATSTGTSSETTEEAEEVVPAV
;
A
#
# COMPACT_ATOMS: atom_id res chain seq x y z
N MET A 1 -2.32 -51.49 -21.01
CA MET A 1 -3.71 -52.01 -21.07
C MET A 1 -4.57 -51.13 -20.18
N LYS A 2 -5.60 -50.45 -20.72
CA LYS A 2 -6.53 -49.65 -19.91
C LYS A 2 -7.28 -50.57 -18.94
N ARG A 3 -7.45 -50.17 -17.67
CA ARG A 3 -7.97 -51.03 -16.60
C ARG A 3 -9.44 -51.39 -16.91
N PHE A 4 -9.74 -52.70 -16.94
CA PHE A 4 -11.06 -53.24 -17.26
C PHE A 4 -12.19 -52.62 -16.41
N SER A 5 -11.89 -52.29 -15.16
CA SER A 5 -12.82 -51.63 -14.23
C SER A 5 -13.25 -50.23 -14.68
N GLU A 6 -12.34 -49.43 -15.23
CA GLU A 6 -12.65 -48.09 -15.75
C GLU A 6 -13.56 -48.19 -16.97
N GLN A 7 -13.26 -49.13 -17.88
CA GLN A 7 -14.09 -49.36 -19.08
C GLN A 7 -15.48 -49.87 -18.72
N PHE A 8 -15.58 -50.78 -17.74
CA PHE A 8 -16.85 -51.30 -17.26
C PHE A 8 -17.71 -50.20 -16.64
N ASN A 9 -17.13 -49.33 -15.80
CA ASN A 9 -17.86 -48.24 -15.17
C ASN A 9 -18.37 -47.22 -16.20
N THR A 10 -17.52 -46.82 -17.16
CA THR A 10 -17.93 -45.92 -18.25
C THR A 10 -19.06 -46.53 -19.09
N LYS A 11 -19.00 -47.83 -19.41
CA LYS A 11 -20.07 -48.50 -20.17
C LYS A 11 -21.34 -48.68 -19.36
N ALA A 12 -21.25 -49.04 -18.09
CA ALA A 12 -22.40 -49.17 -17.19
C ALA A 12 -23.16 -47.86 -17.03
N GLN A 13 -22.45 -46.71 -16.94
CA GLN A 13 -23.08 -45.38 -16.86
C GLN A 13 -23.84 -44.98 -18.14
N THR A 14 -23.48 -45.59 -19.28
CA THR A 14 -24.12 -45.33 -20.58
C THR A 14 -25.35 -46.21 -20.81
N ILE A 15 -25.42 -47.38 -20.15
CA ILE A 15 -26.56 -48.31 -20.26
C ILE A 15 -27.62 -47.91 -19.24
N LYS A 16 -28.59 -47.11 -19.69
CA LYS A 16 -29.78 -46.79 -18.90
C LYS A 16 -30.95 -47.59 -19.45
N LEU A 17 -31.73 -48.20 -18.55
CA LEU A 17 -33.01 -48.79 -18.92
C LEU A 17 -33.89 -47.70 -19.57
N SER A 18 -34.43 -48.00 -20.73
CA SER A 18 -35.42 -47.16 -21.41
C SER A 18 -36.68 -47.01 -20.55
N VAL A 19 -37.48 -45.99 -20.84
CA VAL A 19 -38.74 -45.75 -20.11
C VAL A 19 -39.69 -46.95 -20.22
N ALA A 20 -39.70 -47.62 -21.37
CA ALA A 20 -40.50 -48.83 -21.59
C ALA A 20 -40.03 -50.00 -20.72
N GLU A 21 -38.72 -50.27 -20.69
CA GLU A 21 -38.15 -51.35 -19.86
C GLU A 21 -38.34 -51.09 -18.37
N LYS A 22 -38.18 -49.84 -17.91
CA LYS A 22 -38.47 -49.48 -16.51
C LYS A 22 -39.94 -49.71 -16.16
N ARG A 23 -40.85 -49.38 -17.08
CA ARG A 23 -42.30 -49.59 -16.87
C ARG A 23 -42.62 -51.08 -16.77
N GLU A 24 -42.08 -51.88 -17.69
CA GLU A 24 -42.26 -53.34 -17.67
C GLU A 24 -41.70 -53.98 -16.40
N LEU A 25 -40.50 -53.56 -15.98
CA LEU A 25 -39.87 -54.07 -14.76
C LEU A 25 -40.69 -53.70 -13.51
N LYS A 26 -41.21 -52.47 -13.45
CA LYS A 26 -42.12 -52.04 -12.37
C LYS A 26 -43.40 -52.86 -12.35
N GLU A 27 -44.00 -53.09 -13.51
CA GLU A 27 -45.23 -53.89 -13.65
C GLU A 27 -45.00 -55.34 -13.19
N ARG A 28 -43.85 -55.93 -13.55
CA ARG A 28 -43.46 -57.27 -13.13
C ARG A 28 -43.21 -57.39 -11.62
N VAL A 29 -42.58 -56.38 -11.02
CA VAL A 29 -42.37 -56.33 -9.56
C VAL A 29 -43.69 -56.16 -8.82
N VAL A 30 -44.58 -55.30 -9.31
CA VAL A 30 -45.91 -55.11 -8.71
C VAL A 30 -46.71 -56.41 -8.79
N SER A 31 -46.74 -57.07 -9.96
CA SER A 31 -47.40 -58.37 -10.11
C SER A 31 -46.82 -59.41 -9.15
N TYR A 32 -45.49 -59.49 -9.02
CA TYR A 32 -44.84 -60.40 -8.06
C TYR A 32 -45.25 -60.08 -6.61
N MET A 33 -45.33 -58.81 -6.23
CA MET A 33 -45.76 -58.39 -4.90
C MET A 33 -47.24 -58.69 -4.63
N GLU A 34 -48.10 -58.62 -5.65
CA GLU A 34 -49.51 -59.00 -5.55
C GLU A 34 -49.69 -60.51 -5.36
N TYR A 35 -48.89 -61.33 -6.04
CA TYR A 35 -48.91 -62.79 -5.90
C TYR A 35 -48.17 -63.31 -4.66
N HIS A 36 -47.28 -62.50 -4.08
CA HIS A 36 -46.54 -62.82 -2.85
C HIS A 36 -46.73 -61.73 -1.78
N PRO A 37 -47.96 -61.51 -1.27
CA PRO A 37 -48.20 -60.53 -0.23
C PRO A 37 -47.51 -60.96 1.07
N LEU A 38 -46.87 -60.02 1.74
CA LEU A 38 -46.20 -60.27 3.02
C LEU A 38 -47.24 -60.75 4.06
N PRO A 39 -46.95 -61.82 4.83
CA PRO A 39 -47.83 -62.27 5.90
C PRO A 39 -48.09 -61.14 6.91
N ASN A 40 -49.35 -60.96 7.32
CA ASN A 40 -49.79 -59.87 8.20
C ASN A 40 -49.04 -59.79 9.55
N SER A 41 -48.28 -60.82 9.94
CA SER A 41 -47.44 -60.85 11.14
C SER A 41 -46.11 -60.10 11.00
N THR A 42 -45.77 -59.59 9.82
CA THR A 42 -44.53 -58.80 9.58
C THR A 42 -44.79 -57.35 9.20
N ARG A 43 -46.04 -56.88 9.33
CA ARG A 43 -46.36 -55.46 9.17
C ARG A 43 -45.74 -54.71 10.36
N PRO A 44 -44.68 -53.88 10.18
CA PRO A 44 -44.10 -53.15 11.28
C PRO A 44 -45.18 -52.23 11.85
N THR A 45 -45.60 -52.51 13.07
CA THR A 45 -46.46 -51.61 13.84
C THR A 45 -45.56 -50.48 14.32
N SER A 46 -45.88 -49.26 13.89
CA SER A 46 -45.13 -48.03 14.17
C SER A 46 -43.82 -47.89 13.38
N ALA A 47 -43.82 -46.92 12.47
CA ALA A 47 -42.63 -46.39 11.82
C ALA A 47 -41.78 -45.65 12.86
N GLN A 48 -40.93 -46.35 13.59
CA GLN A 48 -39.75 -45.73 14.16
C GLN A 48 -38.70 -45.68 13.06
N ALA A 49 -38.70 -44.57 12.32
CA ALA A 49 -37.60 -44.22 11.45
C ALA A 49 -36.35 -44.14 12.31
N VAL A 50 -35.47 -45.13 12.20
CA VAL A 50 -34.11 -44.99 12.68
C VAL A 50 -33.46 -43.98 11.74
N GLU A 51 -33.42 -42.71 12.16
CA GLU A 51 -32.65 -41.67 11.49
C GLU A 51 -31.17 -42.03 11.60
N LEU A 52 -30.66 -42.74 10.59
CA LEU A 52 -29.22 -42.92 10.34
C LEU A 52 -28.64 -41.65 9.70
N THR A 53 -28.96 -40.48 10.23
CA THR A 53 -28.37 -39.21 9.82
C THR A 53 -27.09 -39.01 10.62
N SER A 54 -25.97 -39.53 10.10
CA SER A 54 -24.67 -39.17 10.67
C SER A 54 -24.50 -37.63 10.57
N PRO A 55 -24.13 -36.91 11.65
CA PRO A 55 -24.07 -35.45 11.67
C PRO A 55 -23.04 -34.82 10.72
N VAL A 56 -22.19 -35.63 10.09
CA VAL A 56 -20.97 -35.16 9.42
C VAL A 56 -21.20 -34.77 7.95
N PHE A 57 -22.32 -35.16 7.32
CA PHE A 57 -22.47 -35.03 5.86
C PHE A 57 -23.76 -34.41 5.33
N PHE A 58 -24.68 -33.96 6.18
CA PHE A 58 -25.90 -33.27 5.71
C PHE A 58 -25.79 -31.75 5.85
N ILE A 59 -24.94 -31.14 5.02
CA ILE A 59 -25.10 -29.71 4.76
C ILE A 59 -26.39 -29.57 3.94
N SER A 60 -27.45 -29.05 4.56
CA SER A 60 -28.69 -28.78 3.82
C SER A 60 -28.36 -27.86 2.65
N SER A 61 -28.95 -28.10 1.47
CA SER A 61 -28.66 -27.30 0.28
C SER A 61 -28.86 -25.80 0.52
N ALA A 62 -29.83 -25.43 1.37
CA ALA A 62 -30.03 -24.05 1.83
C ALA A 62 -28.84 -23.49 2.66
N GLN A 63 -28.28 -24.28 3.58
CA GLN A 63 -27.10 -23.90 4.38
C GLN A 63 -25.83 -23.86 3.52
N PHE A 64 -25.71 -24.74 2.52
CA PHE A 64 -24.65 -24.72 1.52
C PHE A 64 -24.69 -23.43 0.70
N TRP A 65 -25.86 -23.02 0.19
CA TRP A 65 -25.99 -21.76 -0.55
C TRP A 65 -25.73 -20.53 0.34
N ARG A 66 -26.08 -20.58 1.64
CA ARG A 66 -25.77 -19.48 2.58
C ARG A 66 -24.27 -19.36 2.82
N THR A 67 -23.60 -20.46 3.11
CA THR A 67 -22.14 -20.51 3.34
C THR A 67 -21.36 -20.20 2.06
N ALA A 68 -21.83 -20.65 0.89
CA ALA A 68 -21.25 -20.32 -0.41
C ALA A 68 -21.37 -18.81 -0.73
N LYS A 69 -22.49 -18.17 -0.41
CA LYS A 69 -22.65 -16.71 -0.57
C LYS A 69 -21.74 -15.92 0.36
N LEU A 70 -21.64 -16.34 1.64
CA LEU A 70 -20.71 -15.75 2.61
C LEU A 70 -19.25 -15.94 2.19
N GLY A 71 -18.89 -17.15 1.75
CA GLY A 71 -17.57 -17.46 1.22
C GLY A 71 -17.25 -16.64 -0.03
N ALA A 72 -18.19 -16.50 -0.96
CA ALA A 72 -18.02 -15.68 -2.15
C ALA A 72 -17.86 -14.19 -1.82
N ALA A 73 -18.64 -13.66 -0.86
CA ALA A 73 -18.51 -12.29 -0.39
C ALA A 73 -17.15 -12.05 0.29
N PHE A 74 -16.69 -13.00 1.11
CA PHE A 74 -15.37 -12.93 1.72
C PHE A 74 -14.24 -13.01 0.69
N MET A 75 -14.36 -13.90 -0.31
CA MET A 75 -13.42 -13.98 -1.43
C MET A 75 -13.40 -12.66 -2.21
N LEU A 76 -14.55 -12.07 -2.49
CA LEU A 76 -14.64 -10.78 -3.16
C LEU A 76 -13.97 -9.68 -2.33
N MET A 77 -14.21 -9.67 -1.02
CA MET A 77 -13.58 -8.73 -0.09
C MET A 77 -12.06 -8.89 -0.07
N LEU A 78 -11.54 -10.12 -0.10
CA LEU A 78 -10.11 -10.38 -0.20
C LEU A 78 -9.54 -9.92 -1.54
N VAL A 79 -10.21 -10.22 -2.66
CA VAL A 79 -9.75 -9.78 -3.98
C VAL A 79 -9.69 -8.25 -4.05
N VAL A 80 -10.74 -7.57 -3.62
CA VAL A 80 -10.78 -6.10 -3.61
C VAL A 80 -9.79 -5.51 -2.60
N GLY A 81 -9.72 -6.06 -1.39
CA GLY A 81 -8.86 -5.58 -0.32
C GLY A 81 -7.36 -5.76 -0.62
N VAL A 82 -6.97 -6.92 -1.16
CA VAL A 82 -5.59 -7.17 -1.59
C VAL A 82 -5.22 -6.31 -2.79
N SER A 83 -6.14 -6.14 -3.75
CA SER A 83 -5.91 -5.23 -4.90
C SER A 83 -5.71 -3.79 -4.45
N TYR A 84 -6.51 -3.32 -3.49
CA TYR A 84 -6.39 -1.98 -2.92
C TYR A 84 -5.06 -1.79 -2.17
N ALA A 85 -4.65 -2.76 -1.35
CA ALA A 85 -3.37 -2.73 -0.67
C ALA A 85 -2.18 -2.77 -1.65
N ALA A 86 -2.29 -3.54 -2.74
CA ALA A 86 -1.27 -3.66 -3.77
C ALA A 86 -1.03 -2.33 -4.51
N GLU A 87 -2.01 -1.43 -4.62
CA GLU A 87 -1.85 -0.15 -5.31
C GLU A 87 -0.75 0.72 -4.68
N LYS A 88 -0.54 0.58 -3.36
CA LYS A 88 0.50 1.30 -2.61
C LYS A 88 1.86 0.60 -2.60
N ALA A 89 1.96 -0.62 -3.13
CA ALA A 89 3.21 -1.37 -3.13
C ALA A 89 4.23 -0.74 -4.09
N VAL A 90 5.50 -0.74 -3.67
CA VAL A 90 6.65 -0.32 -4.47
C VAL A 90 7.52 -1.53 -4.86
N PRO A 91 8.45 -1.41 -5.83
CA PRO A 91 9.34 -2.50 -6.19
C PRO A 91 10.09 -3.07 -4.97
N GLY A 92 10.06 -4.40 -4.83
CA GLY A 92 10.60 -5.11 -3.68
C GLY A 92 9.57 -5.50 -2.61
N ASP A 93 8.37 -4.92 -2.62
CA ASP A 93 7.30 -5.31 -1.70
C ASP A 93 6.56 -6.58 -2.16
N ALA A 94 6.06 -7.38 -1.22
CA ALA A 94 5.41 -8.67 -1.51
C ALA A 94 4.17 -8.54 -2.44
N LEU A 95 3.39 -7.46 -2.29
CA LEU A 95 2.17 -7.23 -3.08
C LEU A 95 2.46 -6.53 -4.43
N TYR A 96 3.70 -6.18 -4.72
CA TYR A 96 4.06 -5.49 -5.96
C TYR A 96 3.76 -6.32 -7.21
N SER A 97 3.93 -7.64 -7.12
CA SER A 97 3.56 -8.56 -8.22
C SER A 97 2.07 -8.51 -8.56
N ILE A 98 1.22 -8.21 -7.58
CA ILE A 98 -0.23 -8.06 -7.78
C ILE A 98 -0.54 -6.71 -8.42
N LYS A 99 0.16 -5.64 -8.01
CA LYS A 99 0.06 -4.31 -8.63
C LYS A 99 0.34 -4.39 -10.14
N VAL A 100 1.53 -4.90 -10.50
CA VAL A 100 1.97 -4.98 -11.88
C VAL A 100 1.19 -6.02 -12.66
N GLY A 101 1.01 -7.23 -12.12
CA GLY A 101 0.45 -8.37 -12.85
C GLY A 101 -1.07 -8.46 -12.88
N VAL A 102 -1.78 -7.74 -12.00
CA VAL A 102 -3.25 -7.80 -11.92
C VAL A 102 -3.87 -6.41 -12.05
N ASN A 103 -3.57 -5.47 -11.14
CA ASN A 103 -4.23 -4.17 -11.14
C ASN A 103 -3.97 -3.41 -12.44
N GLU A 104 -2.69 -3.32 -12.81
CA GLU A 104 -2.26 -2.56 -13.98
C GLU A 104 -2.63 -3.25 -15.29
N GLU A 105 -2.51 -4.57 -15.37
CA GLU A 105 -2.95 -5.31 -16.56
C GLU A 105 -4.46 -5.24 -16.75
N LEU A 106 -5.26 -5.25 -15.67
CA LEU A 106 -6.70 -5.05 -15.77
C LEU A 106 -7.01 -3.67 -16.37
N ARG A 107 -6.31 -2.62 -15.94
CA ARG A 107 -6.47 -1.27 -16.50
C ARG A 107 -5.99 -1.20 -17.96
N SER A 108 -4.92 -1.90 -18.31
CA SER A 108 -4.44 -2.08 -19.69
C SER A 108 -5.51 -2.69 -20.59
N THR A 109 -6.21 -3.75 -20.13
CA THR A 109 -7.30 -4.37 -20.91
C THR A 109 -8.53 -3.48 -21.07
N MET A 110 -8.70 -2.46 -20.21
CA MET A 110 -9.78 -1.48 -20.33
C MET A 110 -9.47 -0.36 -21.32
N ALA A 111 -8.19 -0.11 -21.64
CA ALA A 111 -7.78 0.80 -22.70
C ALA A 111 -8.11 0.18 -24.07
N ARG A 112 -9.16 0.70 -24.72
CA ARG A 112 -9.69 0.14 -25.98
C ARG A 112 -9.11 0.80 -27.21
N SER A 113 -8.74 2.08 -27.12
CA SER A 113 -8.17 2.82 -28.25
C SER A 113 -6.64 2.78 -28.24
N PRO A 114 -5.96 2.83 -29.40
CA PRO A 114 -4.50 2.94 -29.44
C PRO A 114 -4.00 4.18 -28.70
N TYR A 115 -4.76 5.28 -28.71
CA TYR A 115 -4.47 6.48 -27.93
C TYR A 115 -4.51 6.22 -26.41
N GLU A 116 -5.59 5.61 -25.90
CA GLU A 116 -5.70 5.26 -24.47
C GLU A 116 -4.56 4.35 -24.01
N LYS A 117 -4.08 3.46 -24.89
CA LYS A 117 -2.92 2.63 -24.58
C LYS A 117 -1.64 3.45 -24.44
N VAL A 118 -1.40 4.45 -25.30
CA VAL A 118 -0.24 5.34 -25.16
C VAL A 118 -0.29 6.10 -23.84
N VAL A 119 -1.46 6.66 -23.50
CA VAL A 119 -1.68 7.34 -22.22
C VAL A 119 -1.37 6.39 -21.06
N TRP A 120 -1.85 5.15 -21.13
CA TRP A 120 -1.64 4.16 -20.08
C TRP A 120 -0.17 3.76 -19.92
N GLU A 121 0.53 3.47 -21.02
CA GLU A 121 1.96 3.14 -21.00
C GLU A 121 2.80 4.33 -20.47
N THR A 122 2.43 5.55 -20.83
CA THR A 122 3.07 6.77 -20.33
C THR A 122 2.84 6.95 -18.83
N GLU A 123 1.63 6.65 -18.32
CA GLU A 123 1.33 6.66 -16.88
C GLU A 123 2.14 5.60 -16.12
N ARG A 124 2.27 4.38 -16.66
CA ARG A 124 3.11 3.32 -16.06
C ARG A 124 4.57 3.73 -16.00
N LEU A 125 5.11 4.28 -17.09
CA LEU A 125 6.47 4.83 -17.13
C LEU A 125 6.69 5.85 -16.01
N ASN A 126 5.81 6.86 -15.93
CA ASN A 126 5.90 7.90 -14.91
C ASN A 126 5.89 7.29 -13.51
N ARG A 127 4.96 6.37 -13.24
CA ARG A 127 4.82 5.69 -11.96
C ARG A 127 6.09 4.91 -11.58
N ARG A 128 6.69 4.16 -12.49
CA ARG A 128 7.92 3.39 -12.23
C ARG A 128 9.10 4.30 -11.86
N ILE A 129 9.23 5.44 -12.54
CA ILE A 129 10.28 6.42 -12.22
C ILE A 129 10.02 7.07 -10.86
N SER A 130 8.78 7.46 -10.58
CA SER A 130 8.40 8.03 -9.27
C SER A 130 8.69 7.07 -8.13
N GLU A 131 8.34 5.79 -8.27
CA GLU A 131 8.62 4.76 -7.27
C GLU A 131 10.12 4.54 -7.07
N ALA A 132 10.91 4.47 -8.15
CA ALA A 132 12.36 4.31 -8.04
C ALA A 132 13.03 5.50 -7.37
N ARG A 133 12.55 6.72 -7.66
CA ARG A 133 13.02 7.94 -6.99
C ARG A 133 12.72 7.90 -5.50
N LEU A 134 11.54 7.45 -5.12
CA LEU A 134 11.18 7.30 -3.72
C LEU A 134 12.03 6.25 -3.02
N LEU A 135 12.28 5.10 -3.64
CA LEU A 135 13.19 4.09 -3.12
C LEU A 135 14.61 4.62 -2.99
N ALA A 136 15.08 5.41 -3.95
CA ALA A 136 16.40 6.01 -3.92
C ALA A 136 16.52 7.05 -2.79
N ASN A 137 15.48 7.84 -2.55
CA ASN A 137 15.43 8.78 -1.42
C ASN A 137 15.37 8.06 -0.07
N ALA A 138 14.72 6.90 0.00
CA ALA A 138 14.68 6.06 1.19
C ALA A 138 15.92 5.18 1.39
N GLY A 139 16.93 5.26 0.50
CA GLY A 139 18.12 4.40 0.54
C GLY A 139 17.84 2.90 0.30
N ARG A 140 16.67 2.57 -0.26
CA ARG A 140 16.18 1.21 -0.53
C ARG A 140 16.32 0.79 -2.00
N LEU A 141 16.84 1.66 -2.87
CA LEU A 141 17.06 1.34 -4.29
C LEU A 141 18.28 0.43 -4.45
N THR A 142 18.06 -0.88 -4.48
CA THR A 142 19.12 -1.85 -4.81
C THR A 142 19.41 -1.87 -6.32
N GLU A 143 20.60 -2.32 -6.72
CA GLU A 143 20.98 -2.44 -8.14
C GLU A 143 20.00 -3.33 -8.92
N GLU A 144 19.51 -4.42 -8.32
CA GLU A 144 18.54 -5.32 -8.96
C GLU A 144 17.19 -4.64 -9.18
N VAL A 145 16.74 -3.82 -8.22
CA VAL A 145 15.52 -3.01 -8.37
C VAL A 145 15.70 -1.90 -9.40
N GLU A 146 16.87 -1.26 -9.45
CA GLU A 146 17.18 -0.25 -10.47
C GLU A 146 17.13 -0.85 -11.89
N VAL A 147 17.72 -2.03 -12.10
CA VAL A 147 17.68 -2.75 -13.38
C VAL A 147 16.23 -3.10 -13.75
N GLN A 148 15.44 -3.61 -12.80
CA GLN A 148 14.04 -3.94 -13.03
C GLN A 148 13.24 -2.71 -13.47
N VAL A 149 13.41 -1.57 -12.79
CA VAL A 149 12.73 -0.33 -13.13
C VAL A 149 13.20 0.18 -14.49
N ALA A 150 14.51 0.21 -14.75
CA ALA A 150 15.05 0.68 -16.02
C ALA A 150 14.53 -0.15 -17.20
N GLN A 151 14.40 -1.47 -17.02
CA GLN A 151 13.79 -2.35 -18.01
C GLN A 151 12.30 -2.04 -18.22
N ALA A 152 11.53 -1.87 -17.14
CA ALA A 152 10.11 -1.52 -17.24
C ALA A 152 9.91 -0.16 -17.93
N VAL A 153 10.71 0.86 -17.60
CA VAL A 153 10.69 2.18 -18.24
C VAL A 153 10.96 2.05 -19.74
N LYS A 154 11.96 1.27 -20.14
CA LYS A 154 12.26 1.00 -21.55
C LYS A 154 11.07 0.33 -22.25
N GLU A 155 10.50 -0.71 -21.64
CA GLU A 155 9.37 -1.45 -22.20
C GLU A 155 8.15 -0.56 -22.42
N HIS A 156 7.76 0.22 -21.40
CA HIS A 156 6.63 1.15 -21.49
C HIS A 156 6.88 2.25 -22.55
N SER A 157 8.12 2.77 -22.64
CA SER A 157 8.50 3.74 -23.68
C SER A 157 8.36 3.15 -25.10
N ASP A 158 8.87 1.92 -25.29
CA ASP A 158 8.83 1.26 -26.59
C ASP A 158 7.40 0.86 -27.00
N ASN A 159 6.58 0.42 -26.05
CA ASN A 159 5.17 0.10 -26.27
C ASN A 159 4.35 1.35 -26.63
N ALA A 160 4.55 2.46 -25.90
CA ALA A 160 3.94 3.74 -26.22
C ALA A 160 4.31 4.19 -27.64
N ARG A 161 5.59 4.15 -28.01
CA ARG A 161 6.06 4.51 -29.35
C ARG A 161 5.43 3.65 -30.44
N LYS A 162 5.35 2.34 -30.22
CA LYS A 162 4.71 1.41 -31.16
C LYS A 162 3.24 1.76 -31.39
N GLU A 163 2.50 2.10 -30.34
CA GLU A 163 1.09 2.50 -30.46
C GLU A 163 0.95 3.90 -31.09
N ILE A 164 1.90 4.82 -30.87
CA ILE A 164 1.98 6.10 -31.60
C ILE A 164 2.17 5.86 -33.10
N GLU A 165 3.10 4.98 -33.51
CA GLU A 165 3.30 4.63 -34.91
C GLU A 165 2.04 3.98 -35.52
N ASN A 166 1.31 3.18 -34.75
CA ASN A 166 0.01 2.67 -35.17
C ASN A 166 -1.01 3.81 -35.37
N LEU A 167 -1.06 4.77 -34.44
CA LEU A 167 -1.94 5.93 -34.54
C LEU A 167 -1.65 6.77 -35.78
N LYS A 168 -0.38 6.97 -36.17
CA LYS A 168 -0.03 7.75 -37.37
C LYS A 168 -0.73 7.25 -38.64
N MET A 169 -1.06 5.96 -38.70
CA MET A 169 -1.77 5.36 -39.84
C MET A 169 -3.28 5.60 -39.82
N THR A 170 -3.89 5.80 -38.66
CA THR A 170 -5.35 5.84 -38.48
C THR A 170 -5.89 7.17 -37.98
N ASP A 171 -5.13 7.89 -37.17
CA ASP A 171 -5.46 9.13 -36.49
C ASP A 171 -4.19 9.96 -36.26
N LYS A 172 -3.91 10.89 -37.19
CA LYS A 172 -2.71 11.74 -37.15
C LYS A 172 -2.73 12.73 -35.99
N ASP A 173 -3.89 13.30 -35.69
CA ASP A 173 -4.04 14.26 -34.59
C ASP A 173 -3.87 13.54 -33.24
N GLY A 174 -4.47 12.35 -33.09
CA GLY A 174 -4.26 11.49 -31.93
C GLY A 174 -2.80 11.07 -31.75
N ALA A 175 -2.09 10.74 -32.84
CA ALA A 175 -0.66 10.43 -32.80
C ALA A 175 0.17 11.64 -32.32
N ALA A 176 -0.10 12.83 -32.85
CA ALA A 176 0.62 14.05 -32.48
C ALA A 176 0.40 14.42 -31.00
N LEU A 177 -0.85 14.29 -30.51
CA LEU A 177 -1.16 14.50 -29.09
C LEU A 177 -0.46 13.48 -28.19
N ALA A 178 -0.45 12.21 -28.60
CA ALA A 178 0.20 11.13 -27.87
C ALA A 178 1.73 11.30 -27.81
N SER A 179 2.36 11.74 -28.91
CA SER A 179 3.78 12.10 -28.94
C SER A 179 4.10 13.28 -28.02
N ILE A 180 3.28 14.35 -28.01
CA ILE A 180 3.45 15.47 -27.08
C ILE A 180 3.41 15.00 -25.63
N GLU A 181 2.46 14.13 -25.30
CA GLU A 181 2.30 13.57 -23.96
C GLU A 181 3.51 12.73 -23.53
N LEU A 182 3.95 11.79 -24.36
CA LEU A 182 5.12 10.96 -24.11
C LEU A 182 6.39 11.82 -23.98
N ASN A 183 6.65 12.74 -24.92
CA ASN A 183 7.81 13.62 -24.87
C ASN A 183 7.84 14.49 -23.62
N THR A 184 6.69 15.03 -23.23
CA THR A 184 6.59 15.82 -22.00
C THR A 184 6.90 14.97 -20.77
N ALA A 185 6.40 13.74 -20.71
CA ALA A 185 6.70 12.82 -19.62
C ALA A 185 8.20 12.51 -19.56
N LEU A 186 8.83 12.17 -20.68
CA LEU A 186 10.27 11.88 -20.76
C LEU A 186 11.12 13.09 -20.34
N ASP A 187 10.78 14.29 -20.83
CA ASP A 187 11.47 15.55 -20.51
C ASP A 187 11.40 15.89 -19.02
N VAL A 188 10.21 15.80 -18.43
CA VAL A 188 9.99 16.06 -17.00
C VAL A 188 10.80 15.10 -16.14
N GLN A 189 10.78 13.82 -16.50
CA GLN A 189 11.46 12.79 -15.73
C GLN A 189 12.98 12.93 -15.86
N THR A 190 13.49 13.29 -17.04
CA THR A 190 14.94 13.50 -17.27
C THR A 190 15.42 14.70 -16.47
N THR A 191 14.69 15.82 -16.57
CA THR A 191 15.00 17.04 -15.82
C THR A 191 15.00 16.77 -14.32
N SER A 192 13.99 16.03 -13.83
CA SER A 192 13.83 15.79 -12.41
C SER A 192 14.82 14.76 -11.84
N LEU A 193 15.36 13.85 -12.66
CA LEU A 193 16.47 12.97 -12.27
C LEU A 193 17.78 13.75 -12.22
N ARG A 194 18.05 14.60 -13.22
CA ARG A 194 19.26 15.44 -13.30
C ARG A 194 19.39 16.42 -12.15
N SER A 195 18.29 17.08 -11.76
CA SER A 195 18.29 18.00 -10.61
C SER A 195 18.69 17.34 -9.29
N ARG A 196 18.67 16.00 -9.21
CA ARG A 196 19.10 15.23 -8.04
C ARG A 196 20.59 14.91 -8.05
N THR A 197 21.18 14.69 -9.21
CA THR A 197 22.62 14.35 -9.35
C THR A 197 23.51 15.46 -8.80
N ASP A 198 23.02 16.71 -8.78
CA ASP A 198 23.71 17.87 -8.21
C ASP A 198 23.71 17.91 -6.67
N VAL A 199 22.89 17.07 -6.02
CA VAL A 199 22.87 16.91 -4.55
C VAL A 199 23.64 15.63 -4.22
N GLU A 200 24.86 15.76 -3.72
CA GLU A 200 25.80 14.69 -3.33
C GLU A 200 25.25 13.75 -2.23
N THR A 201 24.12 13.08 -2.47
CA THR A 201 23.61 12.03 -1.57
C THR A 201 24.20 10.71 -2.02
N ALA A 202 25.31 10.36 -1.37
CA ALA A 202 26.06 9.13 -1.56
C ALA A 202 25.17 7.88 -1.49
N GLY A 203 25.23 7.04 -2.53
CA GLY A 203 25.03 5.59 -2.37
C GLY A 203 24.23 4.86 -3.45
N HIS A 204 23.21 5.47 -4.05
CA HIS A 204 22.31 4.74 -4.97
C HIS A 204 21.95 5.61 -6.18
N SER A 205 22.81 5.54 -7.20
CA SER A 205 22.67 6.30 -8.43
C SER A 205 21.49 5.79 -9.25
N THR A 206 20.69 6.67 -9.82
CA THR A 206 19.62 6.34 -10.79
C THR A 206 20.15 6.35 -12.24
N ASN A 207 21.43 6.02 -12.41
CA ASN A 207 22.17 6.22 -13.65
C ASN A 207 21.62 5.35 -14.78
N LEU A 208 21.17 4.13 -14.49
CA LEU A 208 20.60 3.25 -15.51
C LEU A 208 19.26 3.77 -16.03
N ILE A 209 18.43 4.27 -15.12
CA ILE A 209 17.13 4.87 -15.45
C ILE A 209 17.35 6.14 -16.29
N GLU A 210 18.29 6.99 -15.91
CA GLU A 210 18.64 8.20 -16.66
C GLU A 210 19.12 7.88 -18.09
N ASN A 211 20.01 6.91 -18.25
CA ASN A 211 20.51 6.48 -19.57
C ASN A 211 19.39 5.93 -20.47
N VAL A 212 18.47 5.13 -19.91
CA VAL A 212 17.32 4.60 -20.66
C VAL A 212 16.39 5.73 -21.10
N LEU A 213 16.21 6.73 -20.25
CA LEU A 213 15.33 7.86 -20.53
C LEU A 213 15.92 8.77 -21.60
N GLU A 214 17.21 9.08 -21.52
CA GLU A 214 17.94 9.85 -22.53
C GLU A 214 17.93 9.14 -23.89
N PHE A 215 18.15 7.82 -23.90
CA PHE A 215 17.99 7.03 -25.12
C PHE A 215 16.56 7.11 -25.68
N SER A 216 15.55 6.99 -24.82
CA SER A 216 14.14 7.03 -25.23
C SER A 216 13.73 8.38 -25.78
N GLN A 217 14.25 9.47 -25.19
CA GLN A 217 14.04 10.85 -25.63
C GLN A 217 14.71 11.12 -26.98
N ALA A 218 15.98 10.72 -27.15
CA ALA A 218 16.71 10.90 -28.41
C ALA A 218 16.06 10.16 -29.59
N VAL A 219 15.47 8.99 -29.33
CA VAL A 219 14.70 8.27 -30.35
C VAL A 219 13.43 9.02 -30.73
N GLU A 220 12.73 9.63 -29.78
CA GLU A 220 11.48 10.36 -30.07
C GLU A 220 11.74 11.71 -30.77
N GLU A 221 12.81 12.42 -30.42
CA GLU A 221 13.23 13.65 -31.10
C GLU A 221 13.62 13.39 -32.57
N SER A 222 14.12 12.18 -32.88
CA SER A 222 14.38 11.76 -34.27
C SER A 222 13.12 11.43 -35.09
N VAL A 223 11.98 11.28 -34.40
CA VAL A 223 10.66 10.93 -34.96
C VAL A 223 9.75 12.17 -35.08
N GLU A 224 10.02 13.25 -34.34
CA GLU A 224 9.32 14.54 -34.37
C GLU A 224 9.63 15.38 -35.63
N ALA A 225 9.05 15.00 -36.76
CA ALA A 225 8.97 15.89 -37.93
C ALA A 225 7.56 16.03 -38.51
N ASP A 226 6.52 15.41 -37.93
CA ASP A 226 5.21 15.33 -38.60
C ASP A 226 4.04 15.86 -37.76
N SER A 227 3.58 17.04 -38.20
CA SER A 227 2.32 17.77 -37.92
C SER A 227 1.92 18.08 -36.47
N LEU A 228 1.80 19.38 -36.18
CA LEU A 228 1.01 19.90 -35.05
C LEU A 228 -0.43 19.33 -35.09
N PRO A 229 -1.04 18.97 -33.95
CA PRO A 229 -2.44 18.57 -33.91
C PRO A 229 -3.36 19.69 -34.41
N ALA A 230 -4.49 19.33 -35.01
CA ALA A 230 -5.54 20.29 -35.36
C ALA A 230 -6.07 21.03 -34.12
N TYR A 231 -6.59 22.25 -34.32
CA TYR A 231 -7.03 23.13 -33.22
C TYR A 231 -8.14 22.49 -32.35
N ALA A 232 -9.17 21.91 -32.96
CA ALA A 232 -10.32 21.37 -32.22
C ALA A 232 -9.99 20.15 -31.33
N PRO A 233 -9.24 19.13 -31.80
CA PRO A 233 -8.75 18.06 -30.92
C PRO A 233 -7.83 18.57 -29.81
N LEU A 234 -6.98 19.56 -30.12
CA LEU A 234 -6.03 20.12 -29.16
C LEU A 234 -6.72 20.87 -28.01
N ILE A 235 -7.70 21.73 -28.31
CA ILE A 235 -8.45 22.43 -27.25
C ILE A 235 -9.25 21.45 -26.39
N ALA A 236 -9.92 20.47 -27.01
CA ALA A 236 -10.66 19.44 -26.27
C ALA A 236 -9.75 18.66 -25.33
N LYS A 237 -8.51 18.36 -25.76
CA LYS A 237 -7.52 17.69 -24.93
C LYS A 237 -7.04 18.58 -23.78
N VAL A 238 -6.77 19.86 -24.05
CA VAL A 238 -6.39 20.82 -23.01
C VAL A 238 -7.47 20.92 -21.93
N GLU A 239 -8.75 21.05 -22.32
CA GLU A 239 -9.88 21.08 -21.37
C GLU A 239 -10.01 19.79 -20.54
N SER A 240 -9.80 18.64 -21.18
CA SER A 240 -9.82 17.34 -20.49
C SER A 240 -8.69 17.23 -19.46
N GLU A 241 -7.46 17.64 -19.81
CA GLU A 241 -6.31 17.54 -18.91
C GLU A 241 -6.35 18.60 -17.80
N THR A 242 -6.86 19.80 -18.06
CA THR A 242 -7.07 20.79 -16.98
C THR A 242 -8.12 20.30 -15.99
N THR A 243 -9.20 19.68 -16.46
CA THR A 243 -10.21 19.05 -15.59
C THR A 243 -9.57 17.95 -14.73
N ARG A 244 -8.80 17.05 -15.36
CA ARG A 244 -8.06 15.99 -14.66
C ARG A 244 -7.08 16.56 -13.62
N ALA A 245 -6.41 17.66 -13.94
CA ALA A 245 -5.48 18.30 -13.01
C ALA A 245 -6.19 18.83 -11.76
N HIS A 246 -7.40 19.38 -11.89
CA HIS A 246 -8.24 19.79 -10.75
C HIS A 246 -8.73 18.60 -9.92
N GLU A 247 -9.18 17.52 -10.57
CA GLU A 247 -9.57 16.29 -9.87
C GLU A 247 -8.39 15.69 -9.09
N LEU A 248 -7.20 15.68 -9.70
CA LEU A 248 -6.00 15.19 -9.04
C LEU A 248 -5.60 16.09 -7.87
N LEU A 249 -5.70 17.41 -8.00
CA LEU A 249 -5.47 18.36 -6.91
C LEU A 249 -6.36 18.06 -5.69
N GLU A 250 -7.67 17.82 -5.91
CA GLU A 250 -8.59 17.43 -4.84
C GLU A 250 -8.15 16.11 -4.16
N GLY A 251 -7.71 15.14 -4.97
CA GLY A 251 -7.19 13.86 -4.47
C GLY A 251 -5.93 14.00 -3.61
N VAL A 252 -4.96 14.81 -4.06
CA VAL A 252 -3.67 14.99 -3.36
C VAL A 252 -3.71 16.01 -2.23
N ALA A 253 -4.80 16.77 -2.07
CA ALA A 253 -4.93 17.80 -1.04
C ALA A 253 -4.74 17.28 0.40
N LYS A 254 -4.92 15.98 0.66
CA LYS A 254 -4.64 15.36 1.97
C LYS A 254 -3.16 15.08 2.23
N SER A 255 -2.37 15.00 1.17
CA SER A 255 -0.98 14.55 1.18
C SER A 255 0.01 15.63 0.78
N ALA A 256 -0.47 16.67 0.08
CA ALA A 256 0.29 17.85 -0.31
C ALA A 256 0.42 18.84 0.86
N THR A 257 1.56 19.51 0.98
CA THR A 257 1.73 20.62 1.95
C THR A 257 0.88 21.84 1.54
N ASN A 258 0.62 22.74 2.49
CA ASN A 258 -0.12 23.98 2.20
C ASN A 258 0.58 24.82 1.10
N GLU A 259 1.92 24.85 1.11
CA GLU A 259 2.71 25.55 0.09
C GLU A 259 2.59 24.88 -1.29
N GLU A 260 2.66 23.54 -1.35
CA GLU A 260 2.47 22.77 -2.59
C GLU A 260 1.08 23.03 -3.17
N GLN A 261 0.03 22.98 -2.35
CA GLN A 261 -1.35 23.25 -2.79
C GLN A 261 -1.52 24.67 -3.34
N GLN A 262 -0.92 25.67 -2.68
CA GLN A 262 -0.97 27.06 -3.14
C GLN A 262 -0.19 27.27 -4.44
N ASP A 263 0.95 26.61 -4.63
CA ASP A 263 1.72 26.69 -5.87
C ASP A 263 0.99 26.01 -7.04
N ILE A 264 0.42 24.82 -6.80
CA ILE A 264 -0.38 24.11 -7.80
C ILE A 264 -1.58 24.97 -8.23
N SER A 265 -2.32 25.52 -7.28
CA SER A 265 -3.51 26.35 -7.57
C SER A 265 -3.15 27.58 -8.41
N ARG A 266 -2.07 28.30 -8.05
CA ARG A 266 -1.59 29.46 -8.84
C ARG A 266 -1.19 29.07 -10.26
N ARG A 267 -0.55 27.91 -10.44
CA ARG A 267 -0.17 27.42 -11.77
C ARG A 267 -1.37 27.01 -12.62
N LEU A 268 -2.41 26.43 -12.02
CA LEU A 268 -3.67 26.12 -12.71
C LEU A 268 -4.37 27.39 -13.17
N GLU A 269 -4.46 28.42 -12.33
CA GLU A 269 -5.04 29.71 -12.73
C GLU A 269 -4.27 30.37 -13.88
N ASP A 270 -2.93 30.30 -13.87
CA ASP A 270 -2.09 30.79 -14.96
C ASP A 270 -2.29 29.99 -16.26
N ILE A 271 -2.44 28.66 -16.14
CA ILE A 271 -2.77 27.78 -17.27
C ILE A 271 -4.13 28.18 -17.86
N GLU A 272 -5.17 28.33 -17.05
CA GLU A 272 -6.51 28.73 -17.50
C GLU A 272 -6.51 30.09 -18.21
N ARG A 273 -5.73 31.04 -17.68
CA ARG A 273 -5.56 32.36 -18.32
C ARG A 273 -4.91 32.24 -19.69
N LYS A 274 -3.91 31.37 -19.85
CA LYS A 274 -3.25 31.10 -21.14
C LYS A 274 -4.17 30.37 -22.11
N VAL A 275 -5.01 29.43 -21.64
CA VAL A 275 -6.06 28.82 -22.45
C VAL A 275 -7.00 29.89 -23.00
N GLY A 276 -7.53 30.75 -22.12
CA GLY A 276 -8.41 31.85 -22.52
C GLY A 276 -7.78 32.80 -23.54
N ALA A 277 -6.49 33.13 -23.37
CA ALA A 277 -5.75 33.94 -24.33
C ALA A 277 -5.63 33.24 -25.70
N ALA A 278 -5.30 31.94 -25.72
CA ALA A 278 -5.19 31.17 -26.96
C ALA A 278 -6.55 31.01 -27.67
N MET A 279 -7.66 30.92 -26.93
CA MET A 279 -9.01 30.87 -27.49
C MET A 279 -9.47 32.22 -28.06
N SER A 280 -8.88 33.33 -27.63
CA SER A 280 -9.22 34.67 -28.12
C SER A 280 -8.53 35.06 -29.42
N LEU A 281 -7.56 34.26 -29.88
CA LEU A 281 -6.84 34.48 -31.14
C LEU A 281 -7.75 34.26 -32.35
N THR A 282 -7.52 35.04 -33.41
CA THR A 282 -8.35 35.02 -34.62
C THR A 282 -8.02 33.84 -35.54
N GLU A 283 -8.89 33.53 -36.52
CA GLU A 283 -8.60 32.49 -37.54
C GLU A 283 -7.29 32.75 -38.32
N SER A 284 -6.88 34.02 -38.48
CA SER A 284 -5.59 34.38 -39.09
C SER A 284 -4.36 34.06 -38.21
N GLU A 285 -4.58 33.80 -36.93
CA GLU A 285 -3.56 33.49 -35.92
C GLU A 285 -3.65 32.03 -35.45
N GLU A 286 -4.31 31.16 -36.22
CA GLU A 286 -4.56 29.76 -35.83
C GLU A 286 -3.27 28.99 -35.48
N LEU A 287 -2.18 29.24 -36.20
CA LEU A 287 -0.89 28.62 -35.91
C LEU A 287 -0.35 29.03 -34.53
N GLU A 288 -0.45 30.32 -34.20
CA GLU A 288 -0.03 30.84 -32.90
C GLU A 288 -0.92 30.30 -31.78
N ALA A 289 -2.23 30.22 -32.02
CA ALA A 289 -3.17 29.62 -31.08
C ALA A 289 -2.84 28.15 -30.80
N ARG A 290 -2.53 27.36 -31.84
CA ARG A 290 -2.14 25.96 -31.70
C ARG A 290 -0.82 25.80 -30.95
N LEU A 291 0.19 26.62 -31.24
CA LEU A 291 1.47 26.58 -30.51
C LEU A 291 1.28 26.92 -29.02
N ASN A 292 0.48 27.94 -28.71
CA ASN A 292 0.15 28.31 -27.33
C ASN A 292 -0.60 27.19 -26.61
N LEU A 293 -1.55 26.51 -27.28
CA LEU A 293 -2.27 25.38 -26.69
C LEU A 293 -1.37 24.15 -26.48
N VAL A 294 -0.41 23.88 -27.36
CA VAL A 294 0.60 22.82 -27.14
C VAL A 294 1.44 23.14 -25.90
N GLU A 295 1.90 24.38 -25.74
CA GLU A 295 2.67 24.79 -24.57
C GLU A 295 1.83 24.69 -23.29
N VAL A 296 0.56 25.08 -23.34
CA VAL A 296 -0.36 24.89 -22.22
C VAL A 296 -0.52 23.41 -21.87
N LEU A 297 -0.75 22.55 -22.86
CA LEU A 297 -0.87 21.11 -22.64
C LEU A 297 0.39 20.54 -21.96
N ARG A 298 1.58 20.96 -22.41
CA ARG A 298 2.87 20.59 -21.78
C ARG A 298 2.93 21.05 -20.32
N GLN A 299 2.53 22.28 -20.03
CA GLN A 299 2.51 22.83 -18.66
C GLN A 299 1.52 22.07 -17.76
N THR A 300 0.34 21.71 -18.27
CA THR A 300 -0.65 20.91 -17.54
C THR A 300 -0.12 19.52 -17.23
N HIS A 301 0.48 18.83 -18.20
CA HIS A 301 1.10 17.52 -17.97
C HIS A 301 2.24 17.57 -16.95
N ARG A 302 3.11 18.59 -17.03
CA ARG A 302 4.16 18.83 -16.01
C ARG A 302 3.59 18.88 -14.60
N LEU A 303 2.47 19.59 -14.44
CA LEU A 303 1.79 19.72 -13.15
C LEU A 303 1.13 18.41 -12.70
N ILE A 304 0.51 17.65 -13.61
CA ILE A 304 -0.05 16.33 -13.32
C ILE A 304 1.05 15.37 -12.84
N VAL A 305 2.21 15.35 -13.49
CA VAL A 305 3.36 14.52 -13.06
C VAL A 305 3.83 14.95 -11.67
N PHE A 306 3.91 16.25 -11.40
CA PHE A 306 4.24 16.75 -10.06
C PHE A 306 3.25 16.28 -8.98
N MET A 307 1.95 16.42 -9.21
CA MET A 307 0.92 15.95 -8.28
C MET A 307 0.94 14.42 -8.12
N THR A 308 1.19 13.69 -9.21
CA THR A 308 1.35 12.23 -9.15
C THR A 308 2.52 11.86 -8.23
N ASN A 309 3.64 12.58 -8.28
CA ASN A 309 4.76 12.34 -7.36
C ASN A 309 4.37 12.55 -5.89
N ILE A 310 3.52 13.55 -5.59
CA ILE A 310 2.98 13.76 -4.24
C ILE A 310 2.15 12.56 -3.79
N ASP A 311 1.29 12.03 -4.67
CA ASP A 311 0.46 10.86 -4.38
C ASP A 311 1.31 9.61 -4.11
N VAL A 312 2.31 9.34 -4.96
CA VAL A 312 3.22 8.20 -4.74
C VAL A 312 4.03 8.40 -3.46
N ARG A 313 4.47 9.63 -3.12
CA ARG A 313 5.13 9.94 -1.84
C ARG A 313 4.26 9.59 -0.65
N ALA A 314 2.95 9.85 -0.72
CA ALA A 314 2.00 9.54 0.36
C ALA A 314 1.79 8.03 0.57
N SER A 315 2.09 7.21 -0.45
CA SER A 315 1.94 5.75 -0.36
C SER A 315 3.03 5.07 0.49
N LEU A 316 4.16 5.75 0.73
CA LEU A 316 5.21 5.35 1.67
C LEU A 316 5.02 6.15 2.96
N ALA A 317 4.77 5.49 4.09
CA ALA A 317 4.59 6.21 5.35
C ALA A 317 5.89 6.97 5.70
N VAL A 318 5.80 8.17 6.28
CA VAL A 318 6.97 8.92 6.78
C VAL A 318 7.83 8.08 7.72
N ASN A 319 7.20 7.19 8.49
CA ASN A 319 7.84 6.20 9.36
C ASN A 319 8.74 5.19 8.60
N ASP A 320 8.47 4.95 7.31
CA ASP A 320 9.25 4.05 6.45
C ASP A 320 10.42 4.78 5.75
N ILE A 321 10.39 6.12 5.71
CA ILE A 321 11.38 6.97 5.01
C ILE A 321 12.45 7.47 5.99
N VAL A 322 12.07 7.79 7.23
CA VAL A 322 13.01 8.10 8.31
C VAL A 322 12.53 7.40 9.58
N PRO A 323 13.11 6.25 9.97
CA PRO A 323 12.79 5.66 11.25
C PRO A 323 13.24 6.62 12.35
N VAL A 324 12.29 7.11 13.15
CA VAL A 324 12.62 7.78 14.41
C VAL A 324 13.31 6.72 15.27
N THR A 325 14.62 6.87 15.49
CA THR A 325 15.29 6.12 16.54
C THR A 325 14.78 6.70 17.86
N PRO A 326 13.97 5.98 18.64
CA PRO A 326 13.48 6.52 19.91
C PRO A 326 14.67 6.91 20.77
N THR A 327 14.58 8.06 21.41
CA THR A 327 15.58 8.51 22.38
C THR A 327 15.68 7.48 23.51
N ASP A 328 16.77 7.49 24.28
CA ASP A 328 16.90 6.59 25.44
C ASP A 328 15.77 6.79 26.45
N GLU A 329 15.19 8.00 26.55
CA GLU A 329 14.04 8.31 27.39
C GLU A 329 12.74 7.69 26.87
N GLU A 330 12.52 7.74 25.55
CA GLU A 330 11.37 7.11 24.88
C GLU A 330 11.47 5.59 24.92
N ARG A 331 12.67 5.03 24.68
CA ARG A 331 12.98 3.61 24.80
C ARG A 331 12.67 3.06 26.19
N VAL A 332 13.07 3.80 27.23
CA VAL A 332 12.75 3.47 28.63
C VAL A 332 11.24 3.53 28.87
N THR A 333 10.55 4.49 28.28
CA THR A 333 9.08 4.62 28.41
C THR A 333 8.36 3.44 27.77
N ILE A 334 8.71 3.09 26.54
CA ILE A 334 8.17 1.91 25.83
C ILE A 334 8.44 0.63 26.61
N ALA A 335 9.66 0.46 27.13
CA ALA A 335 10.00 -0.71 27.93
C ALA A 335 9.27 -0.73 29.29
N LYS A 336 8.95 0.42 29.90
CA LYS A 336 8.11 0.49 31.11
C LYS A 336 6.66 0.09 30.82
N ASP A 337 6.12 0.52 29.68
CA ASP A 337 4.77 0.15 29.26
C ASP A 337 4.67 -1.35 29.02
N GLN A 338 5.63 -1.92 28.28
CA GLN A 338 5.71 -3.36 28.03
C GLN A 338 5.92 -4.16 29.34
N LEU A 339 6.69 -3.63 30.30
CA LEU A 339 6.84 -4.25 31.61
C LEU A 339 5.52 -4.24 32.40
N THR A 340 4.79 -3.13 32.36
CA THR A 340 3.46 -3.00 32.99
C THR A 340 2.45 -3.97 32.36
N GLU A 341 2.47 -4.10 31.03
CA GLU A 341 1.66 -5.05 30.30
C GLU A 341 2.00 -6.49 30.68
N THR A 342 3.29 -6.84 30.73
CA THR A 342 3.77 -8.17 31.14
C THR A 342 3.27 -8.52 32.55
N LYS A 343 3.29 -7.55 33.47
CA LYS A 343 2.73 -7.73 34.83
C LYS A 343 1.23 -7.98 34.82
N SER A 344 0.48 -7.26 33.98
CA SER A 344 -0.96 -7.51 33.80
C SER A 344 -1.23 -8.92 33.26
N MET A 345 -0.44 -9.38 32.28
CA MET A 345 -0.54 -10.73 31.74
C MET A 345 -0.24 -11.80 32.81
N LEU A 346 0.79 -11.60 33.64
CA LEU A 346 1.11 -12.51 34.74
C LEU A 346 -0.03 -12.61 35.76
N ILE A 347 -0.68 -11.49 36.10
CA ILE A 347 -1.87 -11.48 36.96
C ILE A 347 -3.02 -12.26 36.29
N GLN A 348 -3.27 -12.06 34.99
CA GLN A 348 -4.28 -12.82 34.26
C GLN A 348 -4.01 -14.32 34.24
N ILE A 349 -2.74 -14.73 34.12
CA ILE A 349 -2.32 -16.13 34.22
C ILE A 349 -2.61 -16.68 35.61
N GLU A 350 -2.23 -15.97 36.68
CA GLU A 350 -2.45 -16.39 38.06
C GLU A 350 -3.96 -16.55 38.37
N GLU A 351 -4.77 -15.57 37.96
CA GLU A 351 -6.23 -15.61 38.10
C GLU A 351 -6.85 -16.77 37.31
N ALA A 352 -6.38 -17.02 36.09
CA ALA A 352 -6.87 -18.13 35.26
C ALA A 352 -6.52 -19.50 35.88
N ILE A 353 -5.31 -19.65 36.41
CA ILE A 353 -4.88 -20.87 37.11
C ILE A 353 -5.74 -21.08 38.38
N ALA A 354 -5.95 -20.03 39.17
CA ALA A 354 -6.77 -20.08 40.38
C ALA A 354 -8.25 -20.40 40.06
N ALA A 355 -8.81 -19.77 39.03
CA ALA A 355 -10.17 -20.05 38.58
C ALA A 355 -10.31 -21.50 38.11
N ALA A 356 -9.38 -22.00 37.29
CA ALA A 356 -9.40 -23.36 36.78
C ALA A 356 -9.42 -24.42 37.90
N ALA A 357 -8.73 -24.16 39.03
CA ALA A 357 -8.73 -25.04 40.19
C ALA A 357 -10.13 -25.23 40.83
N THR A 358 -11.08 -24.33 40.57
CA THR A 358 -12.44 -24.36 41.13
C THR A 358 -13.52 -24.82 40.13
N THR A 359 -13.16 -25.07 38.86
CA THR A 359 -14.10 -25.45 37.80
C THR A 359 -14.21 -26.96 37.58
N ALA A 360 -15.27 -27.40 36.88
CA ALA A 360 -15.52 -28.81 36.57
C ALA A 360 -14.50 -29.44 35.60
N THR A 361 -13.65 -28.63 34.95
CA THR A 361 -12.58 -29.05 34.03
C THR A 361 -11.27 -28.34 34.41
N PRO A 362 -10.53 -28.84 35.42
CA PRO A 362 -9.27 -28.23 35.84
C PRO A 362 -8.19 -28.35 34.76
N ILE A 363 -7.25 -27.41 34.75
CA ILE A 363 -6.01 -27.54 33.98
C ILE A 363 -5.27 -28.78 34.49
N SER A 364 -4.83 -29.66 33.59
CA SER A 364 -4.11 -30.88 33.99
C SER A 364 -2.81 -30.55 34.72
N THR A 365 -2.52 -31.27 35.81
CA THR A 365 -1.30 -31.08 36.61
C THR A 365 -0.03 -31.19 35.78
N GLU A 366 0.02 -32.07 34.77
CA GLU A 366 1.15 -32.22 33.86
C GLU A 366 1.43 -30.96 33.01
N VAL A 367 0.38 -30.22 32.64
CA VAL A 367 0.52 -28.95 31.92
C VAL A 367 1.01 -27.84 32.86
N LEU A 368 0.49 -27.80 34.09
CA LEU A 368 0.96 -26.85 35.10
C LEU A 368 2.44 -27.06 35.44
N ASP A 369 2.87 -28.30 35.63
CA ASP A 369 4.27 -28.63 35.94
C ASP A 369 5.24 -28.21 34.81
N LYS A 370 4.77 -28.20 33.55
CA LYS A 370 5.56 -27.72 32.40
C LYS A 370 5.57 -26.20 32.28
N LEU A 371 4.53 -25.51 32.75
CA LEU A 371 4.40 -24.04 32.65
C LEU A 371 4.98 -23.30 33.86
N ASN A 372 4.96 -23.90 35.05
CA ASN A 372 5.48 -23.30 36.28
C ASN A 372 6.93 -22.78 36.15
N PRO A 373 7.88 -23.50 35.50
CA PRO A 373 9.21 -22.97 35.25
C PRO A 373 9.22 -21.69 34.43
N ALA A 374 8.41 -21.62 33.36
CA ALA A 374 8.31 -20.44 32.49
C ALA A 374 7.63 -19.25 33.20
N ILE A 375 6.61 -19.50 34.02
CA ILE A 375 5.98 -18.45 34.87
C ILE A 375 7.00 -17.92 35.89
N THR A 376 7.77 -18.82 36.52
CA THR A 376 8.82 -18.45 37.47
C THR A 376 9.93 -17.65 36.78
N GLU A 377 10.36 -18.07 35.59
CA GLU A 377 11.35 -17.36 34.80
C GLU A 377 10.85 -15.95 34.45
N SER A 378 9.64 -15.83 33.90
CA SER A 378 9.04 -14.52 33.60
C SER A 378 8.97 -13.61 34.84
N THR A 379 8.41 -14.08 35.95
CA THR A 379 8.32 -13.30 37.20
C THR A 379 9.68 -12.85 37.72
N THR A 380 10.70 -13.71 37.66
CA THR A 380 12.07 -13.33 38.05
C THR A 380 12.71 -12.32 37.09
N THR A 381 12.46 -12.43 35.78
CA THR A 381 12.94 -11.46 34.78
C THR A 381 12.27 -10.10 34.91
N VAL A 382 10.97 -10.05 35.24
CA VAL A 382 10.24 -8.82 35.59
C VAL A 382 10.89 -8.17 36.82
N ALA A 383 11.15 -8.94 37.89
CA ALA A 383 11.79 -8.41 39.08
C ALA A 383 13.22 -7.88 38.81
N ALA A 384 13.97 -8.55 37.93
CA ALA A 384 15.29 -8.08 37.50
C ALA A 384 15.21 -6.77 36.69
N ALA A 385 14.21 -6.63 35.81
CA ALA A 385 13.96 -5.38 35.07
C ALA A 385 13.56 -4.23 36.02
N GLU A 386 12.70 -4.49 37.01
CA GLU A 386 12.31 -3.51 38.02
C GLU A 386 13.48 -3.08 38.91
N ALA A 387 14.36 -4.02 39.30
CA ALA A 387 15.55 -3.71 40.07
C ALA A 387 16.51 -2.79 39.29
N LEU A 388 16.58 -2.95 37.97
CA LEU A 388 17.44 -2.13 37.11
C LEU A 388 16.96 -0.67 37.06
N LEU A 389 15.65 -0.41 37.15
CA LEU A 389 15.09 0.95 37.23
C LEU A 389 15.54 1.74 38.47
N LEU A 390 16.07 1.07 39.50
CA LEU A 390 16.58 1.70 40.73
C LEU A 390 18.08 2.02 40.65
N VAL A 391 18.79 1.56 39.62
CA VAL A 391 20.23 1.77 39.43
C VAL A 391 20.47 2.95 38.49
N LEU A 392 21.32 3.90 38.91
CA LEU A 392 21.71 5.06 38.10
C LEU A 392 23.23 5.08 37.85
N PRO A 393 23.68 5.26 36.59
CA PRO A 393 22.88 5.42 35.37
C PRO A 393 22.22 4.10 34.92
N LEU A 394 21.04 4.20 34.32
CA LEU A 394 20.27 3.06 33.84
C LEU A 394 20.92 2.47 32.57
N ASP A 395 21.17 1.16 32.55
CA ASP A 395 21.52 0.44 31.32
C ASP A 395 20.23 0.16 30.52
N VAL A 396 19.94 1.04 29.57
CA VAL A 396 18.73 0.98 28.74
C VAL A 396 18.66 -0.30 27.91
N ALA A 397 19.79 -0.77 27.38
CA ALA A 397 19.84 -1.98 26.55
C ALA A 397 19.56 -3.24 27.37
N GLN A 398 20.12 -3.31 28.58
CA GLN A 398 19.83 -4.41 29.50
C GLN A 398 18.37 -4.38 29.98
N PHE A 399 17.82 -3.19 30.26
CA PHE A 399 16.42 -3.02 30.66
C PHE A 399 15.45 -3.52 29.59
N GLU A 400 15.61 -3.07 28.34
CA GLU A 400 14.79 -3.52 27.21
C GLU A 400 14.89 -5.02 26.98
N SER A 401 16.09 -5.58 27.04
CA SER A 401 16.29 -7.02 26.83
C SER A 401 15.55 -7.85 27.89
N LEU A 402 15.59 -7.43 29.16
CA LEU A 402 14.90 -8.12 30.24
C LEU A 402 13.39 -8.00 30.09
N THR A 403 12.88 -6.81 29.81
CA THR A 403 11.45 -6.56 29.57
C THR A 403 10.92 -7.38 28.39
N LYS A 404 11.65 -7.41 27.27
CA LYS A 404 11.26 -8.18 26.09
C LYS A 404 11.25 -9.68 26.37
N SER A 405 12.29 -10.19 27.03
CA SER A 405 12.36 -11.59 27.42
C SER A 405 11.19 -11.99 28.32
N ALA A 406 10.87 -11.16 29.32
CA ALA A 406 9.74 -11.40 30.21
C ALA A 406 8.40 -11.43 29.45
N PHE A 407 8.20 -10.48 28.54
CA PHE A 407 7.00 -10.39 27.70
C PHE A 407 6.81 -11.62 26.82
N ASP A 408 7.86 -12.03 26.09
CA ASP A 408 7.80 -13.17 25.16
C ASP A 408 7.47 -14.47 25.90
N ILE A 409 8.12 -14.72 27.05
CA ILE A 409 7.85 -15.89 27.90
C ILE A 409 6.40 -15.88 28.39
N THR A 410 5.90 -14.72 28.84
CA THR A 410 4.54 -14.58 29.37
C THR A 410 3.49 -14.78 28.29
N LEU A 411 3.72 -14.22 27.10
CA LEU A 411 2.85 -14.37 25.96
C LEU A 411 2.73 -15.83 25.52
N ASP A 412 3.83 -16.59 25.53
CA ASP A 412 3.81 -18.00 25.20
C ASP A 412 3.04 -18.84 26.24
N VAL A 413 3.17 -18.51 27.53
CA VAL A 413 2.33 -19.13 28.58
C VAL A 413 0.84 -18.83 28.34
N MET A 414 0.47 -17.58 28.03
CA MET A 414 -0.92 -17.22 27.72
C MET A 414 -1.48 -17.98 26.52
N LYS A 415 -0.69 -18.14 25.44
CA LYS A 415 -1.07 -18.92 24.25
C LYS A 415 -1.35 -20.38 24.61
N VAL A 416 -0.50 -21.01 25.42
CA VAL A 416 -0.67 -22.41 25.84
C VAL A 416 -1.93 -22.57 26.70
N LEU A 417 -2.20 -21.60 27.58
CA LEU A 417 -3.41 -21.58 28.41
C LEU A 417 -4.67 -21.09 27.67
N ASN A 418 -4.53 -20.67 26.40
CA ASN A 418 -5.59 -20.09 25.58
C ASN A 418 -6.32 -18.91 26.26
N ILE A 419 -5.57 -18.09 27.00
CA ILE A 419 -6.07 -16.88 27.67
C ILE A 419 -6.07 -15.74 26.64
N ARG A 420 -7.23 -15.10 26.44
CA ARG A 420 -7.33 -13.89 25.61
C ARG A 420 -6.80 -12.69 26.38
N LYS A 421 -5.88 -11.93 25.79
CA LYS A 421 -5.45 -10.62 26.28
C LYS A 421 -6.68 -9.72 26.43
N VAL A 422 -6.95 -9.26 27.65
CA VAL A 422 -7.91 -8.17 27.88
C VAL A 422 -7.22 -6.87 27.53
N GLU A 423 -7.77 -6.14 26.55
CA GLU A 423 -7.27 -4.83 26.14
C GLU A 423 -7.62 -3.81 27.24
N SER A 424 -6.59 -3.25 27.88
CA SER A 424 -6.75 -2.18 28.86
C SER A 424 -7.26 -0.93 28.15
N THR A 425 -8.53 -0.59 28.35
CA THR A 425 -9.13 0.69 27.95
C THR A 425 -8.24 1.86 28.34
N GLU A 426 -7.89 2.72 27.38
CA GLU A 426 -7.22 4.01 27.62
C GLU A 426 -8.01 4.82 28.65
N ILE A 427 -7.33 5.24 29.71
CA ILE A 427 -7.82 6.29 30.60
C ILE A 427 -7.55 7.61 29.87
N PRO A 428 -8.56 8.48 29.66
CA PRO A 428 -8.35 9.76 28.99
C PRO A 428 -7.41 10.62 29.83
N ILE A 429 -6.36 11.14 29.18
CA ILE A 429 -5.46 12.13 29.76
C ILE A 429 -6.27 13.43 29.89
N GLU A 430 -6.63 13.76 31.12
CA GLU A 430 -7.17 15.07 31.49
C GLU A 430 -6.02 16.09 31.39
N GLU A 431 -6.15 17.01 30.46
CA GLU A 431 -5.22 18.10 30.20
C GLU A 431 -5.19 19.05 31.42
N ALA A 432 -4.21 18.85 32.31
CA ALA A 432 -3.94 19.79 33.39
C ALA A 432 -3.22 21.01 32.80
N VAL A 433 -3.98 22.06 32.52
CA VAL A 433 -3.46 23.41 32.29
C VAL A 433 -2.84 23.90 33.60
N GLU A 434 -1.52 23.83 33.70
CA GLU A 434 -0.79 24.49 34.79
C GLU A 434 -0.55 25.96 34.38
N GLU A 435 -1.36 26.83 34.98
CA GLU A 435 -1.27 28.28 34.92
C GLU A 435 0.05 28.73 35.55
N VAL A 436 1.03 29.13 34.73
CA VAL A 436 2.29 29.68 35.21
C VAL A 436 2.05 31.08 35.77
N GLU A 437 2.00 31.14 37.10
CA GLU A 437 1.98 32.35 37.91
C GLU A 437 3.30 33.12 37.74
N VAL A 438 3.22 34.33 37.19
CA VAL A 438 4.34 35.26 37.02
C VAL A 438 4.56 36.01 38.35
N PRO A 439 5.74 35.94 39.00
CA PRO A 439 6.02 36.81 40.13
C PRO A 439 6.57 38.16 39.63
N ALA A 440 5.93 39.22 40.09
CA ALA A 440 6.39 40.60 39.95
C ALA A 440 7.29 41.01 41.14
N ALA A 441 8.12 42.02 40.86
CA ALA A 441 9.02 42.78 41.76
C ALA A 441 10.42 42.15 41.95
N ASP A 442 11.55 42.86 41.85
CA ASP A 442 11.79 44.27 42.15
C ASP A 442 12.65 44.99 41.10
N VAL A 443 12.28 46.25 40.86
CA VAL A 443 13.08 47.25 40.16
C VAL A 443 13.82 48.04 41.24
N GLU A 444 15.14 47.89 41.33
CA GLU A 444 15.99 48.91 41.96
C GLU A 444 16.96 49.49 40.94
N ALA A 445 16.82 50.80 40.75
CA ALA A 445 17.71 51.64 39.97
C ALA A 445 18.92 52.06 40.82
N ALA A 446 20.12 51.97 40.25
CA ALA A 446 21.25 52.76 40.67
C ALA A 446 22.08 53.21 39.46
N THR A 447 21.91 54.48 39.11
CA THR A 447 22.77 55.30 38.26
C THR A 447 24.13 55.56 38.93
N SER A 448 25.25 55.51 38.18
CA SER A 448 26.35 56.50 38.21
C SER A 448 27.59 56.06 37.42
N THR A 449 27.83 56.75 36.30
CA THR A 449 29.06 57.49 35.91
C THR A 449 30.48 56.95 36.21
N GLY A 450 31.36 56.95 35.20
CA GLY A 450 32.81 56.80 35.39
C GLY A 450 33.72 56.75 34.15
N THR A 451 33.90 57.90 33.52
CA THR A 451 34.93 58.35 32.53
C THR A 451 36.39 57.84 32.67
N SER A 452 37.02 57.67 31.48
CA SER A 452 38.39 58.03 31.04
C SER A 452 39.51 57.00 30.82
N SER A 453 40.02 57.10 29.58
CA SER A 453 41.43 57.31 29.19
C SER A 453 42.33 56.13 28.79
N GLU A 454 42.56 56.07 27.46
CA GLU A 454 43.84 56.43 26.82
C GLU A 454 45.06 55.52 27.08
N THR A 455 45.52 54.79 26.06
CA THR A 455 46.80 55.09 25.36
C THR A 455 47.05 54.17 24.15
N THR A 456 47.48 54.83 23.07
CA THR A 456 48.17 54.44 21.84
C THR A 456 49.34 53.47 21.98
N GLU A 457 49.57 52.60 20.98
CA GLU A 457 50.87 52.54 20.25
C GLU A 457 50.79 51.77 18.90
N GLU A 458 51.19 52.49 17.85
CA GLU A 458 51.96 52.13 16.63
C GLU A 458 51.62 50.93 15.70
N ALA A 459 51.09 51.32 14.53
CA ALA A 459 51.76 51.31 13.21
C ALA A 459 52.47 50.04 12.67
N GLU A 460 51.95 49.53 11.55
CA GLU A 460 52.77 49.20 10.39
C GLU A 460 51.93 49.36 9.10
N GLU A 461 52.29 50.36 8.29
CA GLU A 461 51.75 50.63 6.96
C GLU A 461 52.89 50.51 5.92
N VAL A 462 52.47 50.25 4.67
CA VAL A 462 53.18 50.49 3.40
C VAL A 462 54.20 49.39 3.04
N VAL A 463 54.27 48.79 1.84
CA VAL A 463 54.25 49.32 0.44
C VAL A 463 54.09 48.13 -0.58
N PRO A 464 54.00 48.32 -1.93
CA PRO A 464 52.81 47.93 -2.71
C PRO A 464 53.16 47.31 -4.11
N ALA A 465 52.23 47.50 -5.06
CA ALA A 465 52.37 47.52 -6.53
C ALA A 465 52.33 46.12 -7.19
N VAL A 466 51.50 45.83 -8.21
CA VAL A 466 51.03 46.58 -9.39
C VAL A 466 49.73 45.94 -9.88
#